data_AF-A0A7V2W9E9-F1
#
_entry.id   AF-A0A7V2W9E9-F1
#
_cell.length_a   1.000
_cell.length_b   1.000
_cell.length_c   1.000
_cell.angle_alpha   90.00
_cell.angle_beta   90.00
_cell.angle_gamma   90.00
#
_symmetry.space_group_name_H-M   'P 1'
#
loop_
_entity.id
_entity.type
_entity.pdbx_description
1 polymer ?
#
loop_
_entity_poly.entity_id
_entity_poly.type
_entity_poly.pdbx_seq_one_letter_code
_entity_poly.pdbx_strand_id
1 'polypeptide(L)'
;MGSSITRRDLAKLALATAAVGSSARAAAAADPITAGGAIAAVRLAEGTLGARELAEAALERAGQLAHLGAFINLDPDQVRRDADRIDALRKRGGDPGPLAGVPLAVKDNIDSSALPTTAGTPALRDWRPRADAPVLAGLL
;
A
#
# COMPACT_ATOMS: atom_id res chain seq x y z
N MET A 1 -31.62 3.54 -51.95
CA MET A 1 -32.26 2.87 -50.79
C MET A 1 -31.29 2.98 -49.62
N GLY A 2 -31.53 3.93 -48.71
CA GLY A 2 -30.63 4.25 -47.60
C GLY A 2 -30.89 3.36 -46.40
N SER A 3 -29.88 2.66 -45.91
CA SER A 3 -29.95 1.85 -44.70
C SER A 3 -30.08 2.77 -43.49
N SER A 4 -31.23 2.75 -42.81
CA SER A 4 -31.45 3.52 -41.59
C SER A 4 -30.85 2.78 -40.38
N ILE A 5 -29.93 3.44 -39.69
CA ILE A 5 -29.39 2.99 -38.41
C ILE A 5 -30.55 2.94 -37.41
N THR A 6 -30.80 1.77 -36.82
CA THR A 6 -31.88 1.62 -35.85
C THR A 6 -31.39 1.91 -34.43
N ARG A 7 -32.30 2.23 -33.50
CA ARG A 7 -31.96 2.45 -32.08
C ARG A 7 -31.27 1.23 -31.45
N ARG A 8 -31.50 0.03 -31.97
CA ARG A 8 -30.80 -1.20 -31.55
C ARG A 8 -29.34 -1.22 -31.96
N ASP A 9 -28.99 -0.63 -33.09
CA ASP A 9 -27.62 -0.56 -33.57
C ASP A 9 -26.80 0.42 -32.74
N LEU A 10 -27.41 1.56 -32.36
CA LEU A 10 -26.83 2.51 -31.39
C LEU A 10 -26.63 1.87 -30.00
N ALA A 11 -27.58 1.05 -29.53
CA ALA A 11 -27.46 0.37 -28.23
C ALA A 11 -26.34 -0.68 -28.22
N LYS A 12 -26.14 -1.42 -29.32
CA LYS A 12 -25.04 -2.39 -29.46
C LYS A 12 -23.67 -1.71 -29.49
N LEU A 13 -23.57 -0.53 -30.12
CA LEU A 13 -22.32 0.24 -30.16
C LEU A 13 -21.94 0.83 -28.79
N ALA A 14 -22.93 1.28 -28.01
CA ALA A 14 -22.71 1.78 -26.65
C ALA A 14 -22.32 0.68 -25.64
N LEU A 15 -22.77 -0.56 -25.86
CA LEU A 15 -22.40 -1.70 -25.01
C LEU A 15 -20.97 -2.19 -25.30
N ALA A 16 -20.50 -2.06 -26.55
CA ALA A 16 -19.15 -2.46 -26.94
C ALA A 16 -18.04 -1.54 -26.39
N THR A 17 -18.33 -0.25 -26.17
CA THR A 17 -17.36 0.70 -25.59
C THR A 17 -17.24 0.62 -24.06
N ALA A 18 -18.23 0.04 -23.36
CA ALA A 18 -18.18 -0.10 -21.90
C ALA A 18 -17.30 -1.28 -21.41
N ALA A 19 -17.03 -2.27 -22.27
CA ALA A 19 -16.31 -3.47 -21.86
C ALA A 19 -14.79 -3.29 -21.77
N VAL A 20 -14.21 -2.31 -22.47
CA VAL A 20 -12.74 -2.13 -22.53
C VAL A 20 -12.20 -1.37 -21.31
N GLY A 21 -13.02 -0.57 -20.63
CA GLY A 21 -12.63 0.17 -19.41
C GLY A 21 -12.87 -0.56 -18.08
N SER A 22 -13.62 -1.67 -18.11
CA SER A 22 -14.08 -2.37 -16.89
C SER A 22 -13.02 -3.27 -16.26
N SER A 23 -12.15 -3.89 -17.07
CA SER A 23 -11.16 -4.86 -16.59
C SER A 23 -10.07 -4.21 -15.73
N ALA A 24 -9.57 -3.03 -16.11
CA ALA A 24 -8.53 -2.33 -15.35
C ALA A 24 -9.03 -1.84 -13.97
N ARG A 25 -10.29 -1.41 -13.88
CA ARG A 25 -10.88 -0.92 -12.63
C ARG A 25 -11.28 -2.05 -11.68
N ALA A 26 -11.70 -3.19 -12.22
CA ALA A 26 -11.94 -4.40 -11.44
C ALA A 26 -10.64 -5.04 -10.93
N ALA A 27 -9.58 -5.06 -11.75
CA ALA A 27 -8.25 -5.53 -11.33
C ALA A 27 -7.63 -4.60 -10.26
N ALA A 28 -7.79 -3.28 -10.41
CA ALA A 28 -7.35 -2.31 -9.40
C ALA A 28 -8.14 -2.42 -8.07
N ALA A 29 -9.39 -2.91 -8.10
CA ALA A 29 -10.17 -3.18 -6.89
C ALA A 29 -9.72 -4.46 -6.15
N ALA A 30 -9.01 -5.37 -6.84
CA ALA A 30 -8.48 -6.59 -6.26
C ALA A 30 -7.07 -6.40 -5.66
N ASP A 31 -6.33 -5.38 -6.10
CA ASP A 31 -4.99 -5.08 -5.58
C ASP A 31 -5.07 -4.61 -4.11
N PRO A 32 -4.50 -5.36 -3.14
CA PRO A 32 -4.57 -5.06 -1.72
C PRO A 32 -4.13 -3.64 -1.36
N ILE A 33 -3.19 -3.04 -2.11
CA ILE A 33 -2.67 -1.70 -1.83
C ILE A 33 -3.49 -0.55 -2.45
N THR A 34 -4.35 -0.84 -3.43
CA THR A 34 -5.16 0.21 -4.05
C THR A 34 -6.34 0.61 -3.16
N ALA A 35 -6.70 -0.23 -2.19
CA ALA A 35 -7.52 0.16 -1.06
C ALA A 35 -6.76 1.17 -0.19
N GLY A 36 -7.24 2.41 -0.08
CA GLY A 36 -6.61 3.42 0.78
C GLY A 36 -6.42 2.92 2.22
N GLY A 37 -5.45 3.48 2.96
CA GLY A 37 -4.98 2.93 4.24
C GLY A 37 -6.09 2.62 5.27
N ALA A 38 -7.16 3.41 5.32
CA ALA A 38 -8.31 3.14 6.17
C ALA A 38 -9.07 1.85 5.80
N ILE A 39 -9.24 1.58 4.49
CA ILE A 39 -9.88 0.35 4.00
C ILE A 39 -8.99 -0.85 4.28
N ALA A 40 -7.67 -0.71 4.10
CA ALA A 40 -6.71 -1.74 4.45
C ALA A 40 -6.76 -2.08 5.95
N ALA A 41 -6.80 -1.06 6.82
CA ALA A 41 -6.93 -1.23 8.27
C ALA A 41 -8.20 -2.00 8.66
N VAL A 42 -9.35 -1.66 8.06
CA VAL A 42 -10.62 -2.38 8.29
C VAL A 42 -10.50 -3.84 7.86
N ARG A 43 -9.99 -4.11 6.65
CA ARG A 43 -9.83 -5.49 6.14
C ARG A 43 -8.87 -6.32 6.98
N LEU A 44 -7.82 -5.69 7.53
CA LEU A 44 -6.93 -6.30 8.52
C LEU A 44 -7.68 -6.57 9.83
N ALA A 45 -8.46 -5.63 10.37
CA ALA A 45 -9.23 -5.87 11.58
C ALA A 45 -10.25 -7.02 11.42
N GLU A 46 -10.88 -7.13 10.25
CA GLU A 46 -11.89 -8.16 9.94
C GLU A 46 -11.30 -9.54 9.58
N GLY A 47 -9.99 -9.64 9.33
CA GLY A 47 -9.39 -10.90 8.88
C GLY A 47 -9.54 -11.19 7.39
N THR A 48 -10.12 -10.27 6.61
CA THR A 48 -10.32 -10.42 5.16
C THR A 48 -9.09 -10.05 4.34
N LEU A 49 -8.01 -9.62 5.00
CA LEU A 49 -6.69 -9.38 4.46
C LEU A 49 -5.60 -9.75 5.49
N GLY A 50 -4.51 -10.37 5.03
CA GLY A 50 -3.31 -10.62 5.84
C GLY A 50 -2.35 -9.43 5.81
N ALA A 51 -1.66 -9.16 6.93
CA ALA A 51 -0.63 -8.13 6.96
C ALA A 51 0.51 -8.48 6.00
N ARG A 52 0.88 -9.77 5.93
CA ARG A 52 1.92 -10.26 5.01
C ARG A 52 1.57 -10.05 3.55
N GLU A 53 0.32 -10.29 3.20
CA GLU A 53 -0.23 -10.11 1.85
C GLU A 53 -0.20 -8.64 1.44
N LEU A 54 -0.66 -7.74 2.32
CA LEU A 54 -0.61 -6.29 2.07
C LEU A 54 0.82 -5.77 1.96
N ALA A 55 1.73 -6.26 2.82
CA ALA A 55 3.14 -5.91 2.78
C ALA A 55 3.81 -6.30 1.45
N GLU A 56 3.54 -7.50 0.92
CA GLU A 56 4.07 -7.89 -0.40
C GLU A 56 3.51 -7.03 -1.53
N ALA A 57 2.20 -6.77 -1.53
CA ALA A 57 1.61 -5.88 -2.53
C ALA A 57 2.26 -4.48 -2.50
N ALA A 58 2.60 -3.98 -1.31
CA ALA A 58 3.31 -2.72 -1.14
C ALA A 58 4.74 -2.74 -1.67
N LEU A 59 5.50 -3.78 -1.32
CA LEU A 59 6.87 -3.93 -1.76
C LEU A 59 6.95 -4.14 -3.28
N GLU A 60 6.05 -4.93 -3.86
CA GLU A 60 5.96 -5.12 -5.30
C GLU A 60 5.67 -3.79 -6.01
N ARG A 61 4.68 -3.02 -5.53
CA ARG A 61 4.36 -1.71 -6.11
C ARG A 61 5.52 -0.73 -5.99
N ALA A 62 6.21 -0.70 -4.85
CA ALA A 62 7.39 0.12 -4.65
C ALA A 62 8.50 -0.25 -5.64
N GLY A 63 8.69 -1.54 -5.91
CA GLY A 63 9.64 -2.04 -6.92
C GLY A 63 9.25 -1.64 -8.35
N GLN A 64 7.98 -1.81 -8.73
CA GLN A 64 7.46 -1.42 -10.05
C GLN A 64 7.62 0.09 -10.31
N LEU A 65 7.53 0.91 -9.25
CA LEU A 65 7.62 2.36 -9.31
C LEU A 65 8.97 2.93 -8.83
N ALA A 66 10.02 2.10 -8.75
CA ALA A 66 11.33 2.52 -8.25
C ALA A 66 11.93 3.72 -9.01
N HIS A 67 11.58 3.87 -10.30
CA HIS A 67 12.00 4.99 -11.14
C HIS A 67 11.53 6.38 -10.63
N LEU A 68 10.54 6.43 -9.74
CA LEU A 68 10.09 7.67 -9.12
C LEU A 68 11.06 8.18 -8.04
N GLY A 69 11.97 7.36 -7.55
CA GLY A 69 12.90 7.72 -6.46
C GLY A 69 12.17 8.09 -5.16
N ALA A 70 10.98 7.52 -4.91
CA ALA A 70 10.13 7.88 -3.78
C ALA A 70 10.70 7.44 -2.42
N PHE A 71 11.48 6.36 -2.39
CA PHE A 71 12.13 5.84 -1.19
C PHE A 71 13.64 5.95 -1.35
N ILE A 72 14.30 6.59 -0.38
CA ILE A 72 15.77 6.61 -0.31
C ILE A 72 16.33 5.48 0.56
N ASN A 73 15.50 4.97 1.48
CA ASN A 73 15.76 3.82 2.33
C ASN A 73 14.49 2.95 2.31
N LEU A 74 14.66 1.66 2.04
CA LEU A 74 13.61 0.65 2.12
C LEU A 74 14.28 -0.65 2.58
N ASP A 75 13.79 -1.25 3.67
CA ASP A 75 14.19 -2.57 4.13
C ASP A 75 13.02 -3.54 3.93
N PRO A 76 12.97 -4.25 2.78
CA PRO A 76 11.91 -5.18 2.51
C PRO A 76 11.81 -6.24 3.61
N ASP A 77 12.93 -6.78 4.08
CA ASP A 77 12.91 -7.91 5.01
C ASP A 77 12.39 -7.50 6.39
N GLN A 78 12.70 -6.29 6.86
CA GLN A 78 12.06 -5.74 8.07
C GLN A 78 10.55 -5.62 7.90
N VAL A 79 10.08 -5.09 6.76
CA VAL A 79 8.65 -4.99 6.45
C VAL A 79 7.96 -6.36 6.47
N ARG A 80 8.60 -7.41 5.92
CA ARG A 80 8.09 -8.78 5.96
C ARG A 80 7.99 -9.31 7.39
N ARG A 81 9.07 -9.15 8.18
CA ARG A 81 9.13 -9.63 9.57
C ARG A 81 8.04 -9.00 10.45
N ASP A 82 7.83 -7.69 10.31
CA ASP A 82 6.79 -7.00 11.08
C ASP A 82 5.39 -7.45 10.68
N ALA A 83 5.14 -7.64 9.38
CA ALA A 83 3.88 -8.17 8.90
C ALA A 83 3.60 -9.58 9.44
N ASP A 84 4.59 -10.48 9.41
CA ASP A 84 4.47 -11.84 9.97
C ASP A 84 4.18 -11.81 11.49
N ARG A 85 4.82 -10.89 12.23
CA ARG A 85 4.58 -10.68 13.67
C ARG A 85 3.14 -10.26 13.95
N ILE A 86 2.59 -9.34 13.15
CA ILE A 86 1.20 -8.88 13.28
C ILE A 86 0.22 -10.01 12.96
N ASP A 87 0.43 -10.76 11.89
CA ASP A 87 -0.45 -11.89 11.54
C ASP A 87 -0.39 -12.99 12.62
N ALA A 88 0.78 -13.26 13.20
CA ALA A 88 0.91 -14.18 14.32
C ALA A 88 0.21 -13.68 15.59
N LEU A 89 0.21 -12.37 15.86
CA LEU A 89 -0.52 -11.75 16.98
C LEU A 89 -2.04 -11.85 16.81
N ARG A 90 -2.55 -11.59 15.60
CA ARG A 90 -3.96 -11.75 15.28
C ARG A 90 -4.42 -13.21 15.39
N LYS A 91 -3.63 -14.15 14.87
CA LYS A 91 -3.95 -15.60 14.92
C LYS A 91 -4.08 -16.15 16.34
N ARG A 92 -3.35 -15.59 17.31
CA ARG A 92 -3.47 -15.97 18.73
C ARG A 92 -4.58 -15.21 19.48
N GLY A 93 -5.40 -14.43 18.77
CA GLY A 93 -6.51 -13.66 19.36
C GLY A 93 -6.08 -12.39 20.12
N GLY A 94 -4.86 -11.91 19.91
CA GLY A 94 -4.41 -10.64 20.50
C GLY A 94 -4.86 -9.44 19.67
N ASP A 95 -5.00 -8.29 20.34
CA ASP A 95 -5.30 -7.01 19.70
C ASP A 95 -4.00 -6.29 19.34
N PRO A 96 -3.67 -6.14 18.05
CA PRO A 96 -2.46 -5.47 17.62
C PRO A 96 -2.63 -3.93 17.51
N GLY A 97 -3.84 -3.41 17.67
CA GLY A 97 -4.16 -1.99 17.51
C GLY A 97 -4.70 -1.61 16.13
N PRO A 98 -5.22 -0.38 15.98
CA PRO A 98 -6.07 0.01 14.85
C PRO A 98 -5.34 0.17 13.50
N LEU A 99 -4.02 0.35 13.51
CA LEU A 99 -3.20 0.51 12.29
C LEU A 99 -2.23 -0.66 12.08
N ALA A 100 -2.32 -1.70 12.90
CA ALA A 100 -1.40 -2.82 12.81
C ALA A 100 -1.47 -3.53 11.46
N GLY A 101 -0.30 -3.71 10.84
CA GLY A 101 -0.16 -4.36 9.54
C GLY A 101 -0.37 -3.44 8.35
N VAL A 102 -0.71 -2.16 8.55
CA VAL A 102 -0.75 -1.15 7.47
C VAL A 102 0.67 -0.66 7.19
N PRO A 103 1.20 -0.80 5.96
CA PRO A 103 2.52 -0.27 5.62
C PRO A 103 2.58 1.26 5.72
N LEU A 104 3.68 1.78 6.29
CA LEU A 104 3.89 3.22 6.47
C LEU A 104 5.10 3.69 5.66
N ALA A 105 4.93 4.80 4.95
CA ALA A 105 6.03 5.56 4.37
C ALA A 105 6.32 6.78 5.26
N VAL A 106 7.56 6.90 5.74
CA VAL A 106 7.97 7.96 6.66
C VAL A 106 8.87 8.94 5.92
N LYS A 107 8.60 10.25 6.08
CA LYS A 107 9.44 11.29 5.49
C LYS A 107 10.81 11.28 6.16
N ASP A 108 11.88 11.38 5.37
CA ASP A 108 13.28 11.31 5.83
C ASP A 108 13.74 12.47 6.76
N ASN A 109 12.83 13.34 7.19
CA ASN A 109 13.08 14.32 8.24
C ASN A 109 12.39 13.96 9.57
N ILE A 110 11.87 12.74 9.68
CA ILE A 110 11.28 12.17 10.90
C ILE A 110 12.22 11.04 11.34
N ASP A 111 12.78 11.17 12.53
CA ASP A 111 13.70 10.17 13.08
C ASP A 111 12.99 8.82 13.25
N SER A 112 13.64 7.77 12.75
CA SER A 112 13.32 6.37 13.03
C SER A 112 14.54 5.65 13.56
N SER A 113 14.36 4.82 14.58
CA SER A 113 15.41 3.94 15.09
C SER A 113 15.73 2.78 14.14
N ALA A 114 14.82 2.46 13.22
CA ALA A 114 14.94 1.34 12.29
C ALA A 114 15.75 1.67 11.01
N LEU A 115 15.74 2.94 10.57
CA LEU A 115 16.34 3.37 9.31
C LEU A 115 17.14 4.68 9.48
N PRO A 116 18.14 4.97 8.62
CA PRO A 116 18.81 6.27 8.61
C PRO A 116 17.84 7.43 8.33
N THR A 117 18.17 8.61 8.84
CA THR A 117 17.41 9.85 8.63
C THR A 117 18.35 10.95 8.15
N THR A 118 18.28 11.33 6.87
CA THR A 118 19.25 12.28 6.28
C THR A 118 18.74 13.72 6.23
N ALA A 119 17.44 13.91 6.47
CA ALA A 119 16.69 15.15 6.23
C ALA A 119 16.94 15.76 4.83
N GLY A 120 17.39 14.96 3.86
CA GLY A 120 17.83 15.42 2.54
C GLY A 120 19.08 16.32 2.55
N THR A 121 19.94 16.21 3.57
CA THR A 121 21.14 17.07 3.70
C THR A 121 22.44 16.25 3.76
N PRO A 122 23.56 16.76 3.20
CA PRO A 122 24.86 16.09 3.32
C PRO A 122 25.34 15.95 4.77
N ALA A 123 24.98 16.89 5.65
CA ALA A 123 25.41 16.91 7.04
C ALA A 123 24.89 15.73 7.86
N LEU A 124 23.73 15.17 7.47
CA LEU A 124 23.08 14.05 8.17
C LEU A 124 23.12 12.75 7.36
N ARG A 125 23.96 12.66 6.31
CA ARG A 125 23.99 11.50 5.41
C ARG A 125 24.20 10.15 6.13
N ASP A 126 24.93 10.15 7.23
CA ASP A 126 25.28 8.96 8.02
C ASP A 126 24.55 8.96 9.39
N TRP A 127 23.56 9.84 9.59
CA TRP A 127 22.80 9.92 10.84
C TRP A 127 21.90 8.69 11.02
N ARG A 128 22.03 8.08 12.20
CA ARG A 128 21.24 6.93 12.64
C ARG A 128 20.60 7.27 13.99
N PRO A 129 19.30 7.59 14.02
CA PRO A 129 18.62 7.92 15.25
C PRO A 129 18.68 6.78 16.28
N ARG A 130 18.78 7.12 17.56
CA ARG A 130 18.74 6.13 18.66
C ARG A 130 17.33 5.78 19.11
N ALA A 131 16.34 6.58 18.72
CA ALA A 131 14.95 6.45 19.10
C ALA A 131 14.06 7.02 17.99
N ASP A 132 12.82 6.56 17.95
CA ASP A 132 11.81 7.10 17.05
C ASP A 132 11.34 8.49 17.51
N ALA A 133 10.99 9.35 16.56
CA ALA A 133 10.29 10.59 16.85
C ALA A 133 8.94 10.29 17.54
N PRO A 134 8.41 11.19 18.40
CA PRO A 134 7.17 10.94 19.14
C PRO A 134 5.96 10.59 18.25
N VAL A 135 5.90 11.16 17.05
CA VAL A 135 4.84 10.85 16.06
C VAL A 135 4.92 9.41 15.55
N LEU A 136 6.12 8.85 15.45
CA LEU A 136 6.36 7.50 14.95
C LEU A 136 6.26 6.46 16.08
N ALA A 137 6.67 6.82 17.31
CA ALA A 137 6.55 5.95 18.48
C ALA A 137 5.11 5.52 18.81
N GLY A 138 4.10 6.30 18.40
CA GLY A 138 2.69 5.92 18.54
C GLY A 138 2.16 5.01 17.43
N LEU A 139 2.97 4.71 16.42
CA LEU A 139 2.59 3.95 15.21
C LEU A 139 3.32 2.60 15.05
N LEU A 140 4.43 2.39 15.77
CA LEU A 140 5.28 1.18 15.71
C LEU A 140 5.13 0.32 16.98
#